data_AF-A0A373NPY4-F1
#
_entry.id   AF-A0A373NPY4-F1
#
_cell.length_a   1.000
_cell.length_b   1.000
_cell.length_c   1.000
_cell.angle_alpha   90.00
_cell.angle_beta   90.00
_cell.angle_gamma   90.00
#
_symmetry.space_group_name_H-M   'P 1'
#
loop_
_entity.id
_entity.type
_entity.pdbx_description
1 polymer ?
#
loop_
_entity_poly.entity_id
_entity_poly.type
_entity_poly.pdbx_seq_one_letter_code
_entity_poly.pdbx_strand_id
1 'polypeptide(L)'
;MTETKSVKTLKKQLGAAIAMVCVAAVALGSSTYAWFVTNNNVKADNMTVMANSDVEFLEIANVGTNFDGKTIAVNADNSGANLKLNPVTPLKVTAMTKDGTEGTDLDFKTSGTLGTEGYAEGLSWKWTTAQVGTASAKGNEAAWQYAKTAADAEEKYFLLNNFKFRTTVSGVETDKLYASTVDLTNNVTKNAMDEAVRVLIIGANGSQIYNVGTQQWSYFDKDGKSVAKDNFEGLITKVVYGADNSENQSVKVFLYYEGADAALYTTNLNTMQGVTANITFSVDPTAFGA
;
A
#
# COMPACT_ATOMS: atom_id res chain seq x y z
N MET A 1 33.10 -107.77 -11.91
CA MET A 1 32.89 -107.90 -10.45
C MET A 1 31.81 -106.92 -10.05
N THR A 2 30.70 -107.44 -9.54
CA THR A 2 29.55 -106.68 -9.06
C THR A 2 29.96 -105.94 -7.79
N GLU A 3 30.09 -104.61 -7.87
CA GLU A 3 30.30 -103.73 -6.72
C GLU A 3 29.00 -103.69 -5.90
N THR A 4 28.87 -104.62 -4.94
CA THR A 4 27.83 -104.56 -3.93
C THR A 4 28.17 -103.40 -3.00
N LYS A 5 27.67 -102.19 -3.29
CA LYS A 5 27.69 -101.11 -2.30
C LYS A 5 26.92 -101.60 -1.08
N SER A 6 27.66 -101.95 -0.03
CA SER A 6 27.12 -102.46 1.23
C SER A 6 26.04 -101.50 1.75
N VAL A 7 24.90 -102.06 2.16
CA VAL A 7 23.75 -101.34 2.75
C VAL A 7 24.20 -100.38 3.87
N LYS A 8 25.33 -100.66 4.53
CA LYS A 8 25.94 -99.83 5.57
C LYS A 8 26.40 -98.45 5.03
N THR A 9 26.91 -98.39 3.80
CA THR A 9 27.31 -97.14 3.14
C THR A 9 26.08 -96.33 2.71
N LEU A 10 25.03 -97.00 2.21
CA LEU A 10 23.76 -96.33 1.88
C LEU A 10 23.09 -95.73 3.13
N LYS A 11 23.05 -96.44 4.26
CA LYS A 11 22.49 -95.93 5.52
C LYS A 11 23.26 -94.73 6.07
N LYS A 12 24.59 -94.71 5.91
CA LYS A 12 25.45 -93.57 6.31
C LYS A 12 25.20 -92.34 5.42
N GLN A 13 24.99 -92.53 4.13
CA GLN A 13 24.63 -91.42 3.23
C GLN A 13 23.20 -90.92 3.45
N LEU A 14 22.25 -91.80 3.77
CA LEU A 14 20.88 -91.40 4.13
C LEU A 14 20.84 -90.58 5.43
N GLY A 15 21.60 -90.98 6.46
CA GLY A 15 21.72 -90.21 7.70
C GLY A 15 22.35 -88.83 7.50
N ALA A 16 23.37 -88.74 6.65
CA ALA A 16 23.98 -87.46 6.26
C ALA A 16 23.02 -86.58 5.45
N ALA A 17 22.21 -87.17 4.57
CA ALA A 17 21.20 -86.46 3.79
C ALA A 17 20.10 -85.87 4.69
N ILE A 18 19.61 -86.64 5.67
CA ILE A 18 18.60 -86.17 6.64
C ILE A 18 19.17 -85.01 7.50
N ALA A 19 20.43 -85.12 7.95
CA ALA A 19 21.08 -84.05 8.70
C ALA A 19 21.23 -82.76 7.85
N MET A 20 21.59 -82.89 6.57
CA MET A 20 21.66 -81.74 5.65
C MET A 20 20.29 -81.12 5.39
N VAL A 21 19.21 -81.92 5.31
CA VAL A 21 17.83 -81.42 5.18
C VAL A 21 17.41 -80.63 6.43
N CYS A 22 17.75 -81.09 7.64
CA CYS A 22 17.42 -80.36 8.86
C CYS A 22 18.20 -79.03 8.98
N VAL A 23 19.49 -79.01 8.58
CA VAL A 23 20.29 -77.78 8.57
C VAL A 23 19.78 -76.79 7.50
N ALA A 24 19.37 -77.29 6.34
CA ALA A 24 18.73 -76.48 5.31
C ALA A 24 17.37 -75.92 5.77
N ALA A 25 16.57 -76.71 6.49
CA ALA A 25 15.29 -76.27 7.03
C ALA A 25 15.43 -75.17 8.10
N VAL A 26 16.44 -75.28 8.98
CA VAL A 26 16.72 -74.24 10.00
C VAL A 26 17.30 -72.97 9.35
N ALA A 27 18.13 -73.10 8.31
CA ALA A 27 18.64 -71.96 7.54
C ALA A 27 17.55 -71.25 6.70
N LEU A 28 16.57 -72.00 6.16
CA LEU A 28 15.38 -71.42 5.51
C LEU A 28 14.41 -70.80 6.53
N GLY A 29 14.30 -71.36 7.74
CA GLY A 29 13.44 -70.81 8.80
C GLY A 29 13.95 -69.49 9.38
N SER A 30 15.26 -69.31 9.48
CA SER A 30 15.88 -68.08 10.01
C SER A 30 16.02 -66.95 8.98
N SER A 31 15.99 -67.25 7.69
CA SER A 31 16.03 -66.23 6.62
C SER A 31 14.66 -65.56 6.35
N THR A 32 13.56 -66.13 6.87
CA THR A 32 12.22 -65.52 6.80
C THR A 32 12.02 -64.36 7.78
N TYR A 33 12.89 -64.20 8.78
CA TYR A 33 12.71 -63.20 9.84
C TYR A 33 13.45 -61.87 9.66
N ALA A 34 14.14 -61.64 8.53
CA ALA A 34 15.00 -60.46 8.38
C ALA A 34 14.92 -59.69 7.04
N TRP A 35 14.09 -60.07 6.06
CA TRP A 35 14.05 -59.34 4.78
C TRP A 35 12.65 -59.05 4.25
N PHE A 36 11.72 -58.61 5.09
CA PHE A 36 10.57 -57.84 4.58
C PHE A 36 10.20 -56.76 5.58
N VAL A 37 11.13 -55.86 5.87
CA VAL A 37 10.70 -54.47 6.08
C VAL A 37 10.50 -53.89 4.69
N THR A 38 9.36 -54.24 4.07
CA THR A 38 8.95 -53.60 2.84
C THR A 38 8.51 -52.20 3.23
N ASN A 39 9.28 -51.20 2.82
CA ASN A 39 8.86 -49.81 2.95
C ASN A 39 7.72 -49.57 1.94
N ASN A 40 6.49 -49.96 2.31
CA ASN A 40 5.33 -49.91 1.41
C ASN A 40 4.82 -48.48 1.17
N ASN A 41 5.36 -47.50 1.91
CA ASN A 41 5.02 -46.10 1.76
C ASN A 41 6.26 -45.25 2.01
N VAL A 42 6.71 -44.52 0.99
CA VAL A 42 7.61 -43.38 1.13
C VAL A 42 6.80 -42.09 1.00
N LYS A 43 7.07 -41.11 1.85
CA LYS A 43 6.40 -39.80 1.84
C LYS A 43 7.40 -38.73 1.42
N ALA A 44 6.96 -37.86 0.52
CA ALA A 44 7.62 -36.59 0.24
C ALA A 44 6.84 -35.51 0.99
N ASP A 45 7.31 -35.15 2.19
CA ASP A 45 6.78 -34.02 2.95
C ASP A 45 7.57 -32.74 2.56
N ASN A 46 6.95 -31.56 2.71
CA ASN A 46 7.54 -30.25 2.41
C ASN A 46 7.74 -29.90 0.92
N MET A 47 6.93 -30.48 0.03
CA MET A 47 6.82 -29.94 -1.34
C MET A 47 6.16 -28.55 -1.30
N THR A 48 6.97 -27.51 -1.44
CA THR A 48 6.52 -26.11 -1.49
C THR A 48 6.66 -25.59 -2.93
N VAL A 49 5.56 -25.06 -3.47
CA VAL A 49 5.55 -24.32 -4.74
C VAL A 49 5.21 -22.88 -4.39
N MET A 50 6.12 -21.96 -4.70
CA MET A 50 5.82 -20.53 -4.72
C MET A 50 5.49 -20.16 -6.16
N ALA A 51 4.26 -19.73 -6.41
CA ALA A 51 3.92 -19.11 -7.68
C ALA A 51 4.60 -17.73 -7.72
N ASN A 52 5.49 -17.53 -8.70
CA ASN A 52 5.99 -16.20 -9.02
C ASN A 52 5.01 -15.57 -10.02
N SER A 53 4.52 -14.35 -9.74
CA SER A 53 3.83 -13.57 -10.78
C SER A 53 4.92 -12.94 -11.64
N ASP A 54 5.14 -13.46 -12.85
CA ASP A 54 6.21 -12.98 -13.73
C ASP A 54 5.97 -11.56 -14.30
N VAL A 55 4.84 -10.94 -13.98
CA VAL A 55 4.48 -9.60 -14.49
C VAL A 55 3.82 -8.77 -13.40
N GLU A 56 4.52 -7.69 -13.01
CA GLU A 56 3.99 -6.62 -12.17
C GLU A 56 3.11 -5.72 -13.01
N PHE A 57 1.80 -5.76 -12.80
CA PHE A 57 0.86 -5.09 -13.70
C PHE A 57 0.93 -3.56 -13.64
N LEU A 58 1.04 -2.99 -12.43
CA LEU A 58 1.07 -1.57 -12.18
C LEU A 58 2.47 -1.14 -11.76
N GLU A 59 3.00 -0.11 -12.41
CA GLU A 59 4.29 0.49 -12.09
C GLU A 59 4.10 1.92 -11.60
N ILE A 60 4.89 2.32 -10.61
CA ILE A 60 4.90 3.66 -10.01
C ILE A 60 6.30 4.27 -10.10
N ALA A 61 6.38 5.58 -10.40
CA ALA A 61 7.60 6.36 -10.35
C ALA A 61 7.32 7.77 -9.84
N ASN A 62 8.36 8.48 -9.35
CA ASN A 62 8.25 9.91 -9.13
C ASN A 62 8.15 10.66 -10.47
N VAL A 63 7.40 11.75 -10.53
CA VAL A 63 7.37 12.59 -11.73
C VAL A 63 8.76 13.20 -11.94
N GLY A 64 9.29 13.09 -13.16
CA GLY A 64 10.64 13.54 -13.50
C GLY A 64 11.71 12.44 -13.47
N THR A 65 11.41 11.25 -12.94
CA THR A 65 12.28 10.07 -13.04
C THR A 65 11.80 9.14 -14.16
N ASN A 66 12.68 8.25 -14.63
CA ASN A 66 12.29 7.23 -15.61
C ASN A 66 11.71 6.02 -14.87
N PHE A 67 10.73 5.39 -15.50
CA PHE A 67 10.31 4.04 -15.12
C PHE A 67 11.42 3.03 -15.44
N ASP A 68 11.56 1.98 -14.63
CA ASP A 68 12.57 0.92 -14.79
C ASP A 68 11.98 -0.42 -15.23
N GLY A 69 10.65 -0.47 -15.35
CA GLY A 69 9.85 -1.62 -15.78
C GLY A 69 9.51 -2.60 -14.67
N LYS A 70 9.87 -2.32 -13.40
CA LYS A 70 9.74 -3.27 -12.28
C LYS A 70 9.46 -2.63 -10.91
N THR A 71 9.09 -1.35 -10.90
CA THR A 71 8.93 -0.62 -9.64
C THR A 71 7.48 -0.62 -9.18
N ILE A 72 7.20 -1.35 -8.10
CA ILE A 72 5.89 -1.39 -7.41
C ILE A 72 5.84 -0.54 -6.14
N ALA A 73 6.98 0.05 -5.74
CA ALA A 73 7.09 0.93 -4.59
C ALA A 73 8.22 1.94 -4.80
N VAL A 74 7.97 3.20 -4.45
CA VAL A 74 8.97 4.27 -4.48
C VAL A 74 9.00 5.01 -3.17
N ASN A 75 10.18 5.52 -2.83
CA ASN A 75 10.27 6.58 -1.84
C ASN A 75 9.83 7.89 -2.49
N ALA A 76 9.06 8.68 -1.75
CA ALA A 76 8.75 10.06 -2.10
C ALA A 76 10.05 10.88 -2.28
N ASP A 77 10.16 11.63 -3.38
CA ASP A 77 11.32 12.50 -3.64
C ASP A 77 11.48 13.57 -2.56
N ASN A 78 10.36 14.08 -2.04
CA ASN A 78 10.36 15.04 -0.95
C ASN A 78 9.96 14.34 0.36
N SER A 79 10.96 14.04 1.18
CA SER A 79 10.76 13.36 2.46
C SER A 79 10.14 14.25 3.54
N GLY A 80 10.10 15.57 3.34
CA GLY A 80 9.62 16.52 4.35
C GLY A 80 10.38 16.45 5.68
N ALA A 81 11.58 15.86 5.72
CA ALA A 81 12.35 15.69 6.94
C ALA A 81 12.62 17.06 7.60
N ASN A 82 12.18 17.23 8.84
CA ASN A 82 12.23 18.49 9.61
C ASN A 82 11.38 19.65 9.04
N LEU A 83 10.46 19.37 8.11
CA LEU A 83 9.53 20.36 7.60
C LEU A 83 8.47 20.68 8.65
N LYS A 84 8.36 21.97 9.00
CA LYS A 84 7.28 22.47 9.86
C LYS A 84 6.19 23.04 8.96
N LEU A 85 4.99 22.50 9.11
CA LEU A 85 3.83 22.90 8.31
C LEU A 85 2.87 23.72 9.17
N ASN A 86 2.50 24.88 8.66
CA ASN A 86 1.39 25.68 9.16
C ASN A 86 0.07 25.03 8.72
N PRO A 87 -0.98 25.06 9.55
CA PRO A 87 -2.26 24.46 9.18
C PRO A 87 -2.96 25.18 8.04
N VAL A 88 -3.66 24.43 7.19
CA VAL A 88 -4.43 24.91 6.03
C VAL A 88 -5.59 23.99 5.68
N THR A 89 -6.54 24.50 4.90
CA THR A 89 -7.64 23.77 4.30
C THR A 89 -7.83 24.17 2.83
N PRO A 90 -8.14 23.23 1.93
CA PRO A 90 -8.42 23.50 0.52
C PRO A 90 -9.93 23.59 0.21
N LEU A 91 -10.82 23.60 1.21
CA LEU A 91 -12.27 23.62 0.98
C LEU A 91 -12.81 25.00 0.59
N LYS A 92 -13.93 25.02 -0.17
CA LYS A 92 -14.65 26.27 -0.48
C LYS A 92 -15.10 26.92 0.80
N VAL A 93 -14.97 28.24 0.89
CA VAL A 93 -15.46 29.02 2.03
C VAL A 93 -16.33 30.13 1.48
N THR A 94 -17.58 30.21 1.94
CA THR A 94 -18.57 31.14 1.40
C THR A 94 -18.26 32.61 1.69
N ALA A 95 -17.49 32.89 2.75
CA ALA A 95 -16.99 34.23 3.09
C ALA A 95 -15.69 34.14 3.89
N MET A 96 -14.78 35.10 3.71
CA MET A 96 -13.55 35.22 4.51
C MET A 96 -13.79 35.79 5.92
N THR A 97 -15.03 35.77 6.40
CA THR A 97 -15.41 36.19 7.75
C THR A 97 -15.24 35.05 8.74
N LYS A 98 -15.17 35.36 10.04
CA LYS A 98 -15.11 34.36 11.12
C LYS A 98 -16.22 33.29 11.03
N ASP A 99 -17.43 33.72 10.63
CA ASP A 99 -18.62 32.87 10.52
C ASP A 99 -18.73 32.16 9.15
N GLY A 100 -17.67 32.26 8.33
CA GLY A 100 -17.62 31.63 7.02
C GLY A 100 -17.88 30.13 7.13
N THR A 101 -18.84 29.64 6.35
CA THR A 101 -19.17 28.21 6.31
C THR A 101 -18.24 27.50 5.34
N GLU A 102 -17.57 26.45 5.82
CA GLU A 102 -16.84 25.53 4.96
C GLU A 102 -17.84 24.73 4.12
N GLY A 103 -17.63 24.76 2.81
CA GLY A 103 -18.31 23.88 1.88
C GLY A 103 -17.70 22.48 1.94
N THR A 104 -18.46 21.52 1.48
CA THR A 104 -17.99 20.14 1.31
C THR A 104 -17.17 19.94 0.04
N ASP A 105 -17.07 20.95 -0.83
CA ASP A 105 -16.32 20.91 -2.09
C ASP A 105 -14.94 21.53 -1.93
N LEU A 106 -13.98 21.07 -2.73
CA LEU A 106 -12.65 21.67 -2.87
C LEU A 106 -12.71 22.98 -3.66
N ASP A 107 -11.86 23.93 -3.29
CA ASP A 107 -11.77 25.25 -3.90
C ASP A 107 -10.73 25.26 -5.03
N PHE A 108 -11.06 24.57 -6.13
CA PHE A 108 -10.20 24.50 -7.31
C PHE A 108 -10.09 25.83 -8.03
N LYS A 109 -8.89 26.08 -8.54
CA LYS A 109 -8.56 27.21 -9.41
C LYS A 109 -7.87 26.67 -10.66
N THR A 110 -8.44 26.98 -11.82
CA THR A 110 -7.91 26.58 -13.13
C THR A 110 -6.84 27.53 -13.67
N SER A 111 -6.73 28.72 -13.07
CA SER A 111 -5.72 29.73 -13.40
C SER A 111 -5.50 30.68 -12.23
N GLY A 112 -4.36 31.37 -12.21
CA GLY A 112 -4.00 32.32 -11.17
C GLY A 112 -2.48 32.43 -11.02
N THR A 113 -2.05 33.46 -10.29
CA THR A 113 -0.64 33.62 -9.91
C THR A 113 -0.40 32.90 -8.58
N LEU A 114 0.60 32.01 -8.54
CA LEU A 114 0.98 31.29 -7.31
C LEU A 114 1.20 32.27 -6.15
N GLY A 115 0.67 31.94 -4.97
CA GLY A 115 0.71 32.77 -3.78
C GLY A 115 -0.39 33.82 -3.68
N THR A 116 -1.06 34.19 -4.77
CA THR A 116 -2.19 35.15 -4.74
C THR A 116 -3.45 34.44 -4.30
N GLU A 117 -4.17 35.00 -3.32
CA GLU A 117 -5.37 34.36 -2.73
C GLU A 117 -5.10 32.91 -2.28
N GLY A 118 -3.89 32.64 -1.80
CA GLY A 118 -3.46 31.31 -1.37
C GLY A 118 -3.48 30.25 -2.47
N TYR A 119 -3.43 30.68 -3.73
CA TYR A 119 -3.40 29.76 -4.86
C TYR A 119 -2.08 28.99 -4.92
N ALA A 120 -2.15 27.67 -4.85
CA ALA A 120 -1.04 26.79 -5.20
C ALA A 120 -1.53 25.45 -5.72
N GLU A 121 -0.82 24.96 -6.74
CA GLU A 121 -1.01 23.62 -7.29
C GLU A 121 -2.44 23.29 -7.75
N GLY A 122 -3.20 24.31 -8.17
CA GLY A 122 -4.59 24.14 -8.63
C GLY A 122 -5.66 24.37 -7.56
N LEU A 123 -5.28 24.76 -6.33
CA LEU A 123 -6.18 24.94 -5.19
C LEU A 123 -6.00 26.30 -4.51
N SER A 124 -7.07 26.81 -3.89
CA SER A 124 -6.99 27.91 -2.92
C SER A 124 -6.83 27.36 -1.51
N TRP A 125 -5.68 27.63 -0.90
CA TRP A 125 -5.40 27.24 0.48
C TRP A 125 -5.73 28.36 1.45
N LYS A 126 -6.51 28.03 2.48
CA LYS A 126 -6.96 28.97 3.50
C LYS A 126 -6.64 28.42 4.88
N TRP A 127 -6.55 29.29 5.87
CA TRP A 127 -6.35 28.89 7.25
C TRP A 127 -7.08 29.84 8.19
N THR A 128 -7.34 29.37 9.39
CA THR A 128 -7.74 30.19 10.52
C THR A 128 -7.04 29.64 11.77
N THR A 129 -6.83 30.47 12.78
CA THR A 129 -6.30 30.00 14.07
C THR A 129 -7.28 30.32 15.17
N ALA A 130 -7.34 29.45 16.17
CA ALA A 130 -7.81 29.88 17.47
C ALA A 130 -6.72 30.77 18.09
N GLN A 131 -7.06 32.02 18.41
CA GLN A 131 -6.18 32.87 19.21
C GLN A 131 -5.86 32.16 20.55
N VAL A 132 -4.68 32.46 21.11
CA VAL A 132 -4.10 31.88 22.35
C VAL A 132 -5.16 31.62 23.45
N GLY A 133 -5.41 30.35 23.81
CA GLY A 133 -6.31 29.99 24.91
C GLY A 133 -6.77 28.52 24.90
N THR A 134 -6.94 27.93 26.09
CA THR A 134 -7.29 26.52 26.30
C THR A 134 -8.66 26.16 25.70
N ALA A 135 -8.67 24.99 25.04
CA ALA A 135 -9.77 24.21 24.46
C ALA A 135 -11.20 24.79 24.42
N SER A 136 -11.79 24.66 23.23
CA SER A 136 -13.24 24.71 22.91
C SER A 136 -13.76 26.02 22.31
N ALA A 137 -13.13 26.48 21.24
CA ALA A 137 -13.78 27.07 20.06
C ALA A 137 -12.68 27.43 19.05
N LYS A 138 -12.93 27.32 17.74
CA LYS A 138 -12.26 28.21 16.77
C LYS A 138 -12.32 29.60 17.39
N GLY A 139 -11.17 30.21 17.71
CA GLY A 139 -11.13 31.46 18.48
C GLY A 139 -12.19 32.40 17.94
N ASN A 140 -13.18 32.75 18.77
CA ASN A 140 -14.51 33.22 18.37
C ASN A 140 -14.55 34.45 17.42
N GLU A 141 -13.40 35.02 17.06
CA GLU A 141 -13.23 36.30 16.36
C GLU A 141 -12.28 36.22 15.14
N ALA A 142 -11.62 35.09 14.83
CA ALA A 142 -10.62 35.04 13.77
C ALA A 142 -11.24 34.79 12.38
N ALA A 143 -11.13 35.80 11.50
CA ALA A 143 -11.42 35.68 10.08
C ALA A 143 -10.49 34.65 9.41
N TRP A 144 -11.02 33.96 8.38
CA TRP A 144 -10.20 33.14 7.51
C TRP A 144 -9.19 33.99 6.76
N GLN A 145 -8.02 33.42 6.52
CA GLN A 145 -6.95 34.05 5.77
C GLN A 145 -6.51 33.13 4.64
N TYR A 146 -6.07 33.74 3.55
CA TYR A 146 -5.39 33.00 2.49
C TYR A 146 -3.98 32.63 2.95
N ALA A 147 -3.57 31.39 2.67
CA ALA A 147 -2.21 30.94 2.93
C ALA A 147 -1.23 31.65 2.00
N LYS A 148 0.00 31.88 2.46
CA LYS A 148 1.08 32.45 1.61
C LYS A 148 1.82 31.33 0.89
N THR A 149 1.25 30.83 -0.20
CA THR A 149 1.74 29.61 -0.87
C THR A 149 2.83 29.85 -1.93
N ALA A 150 3.47 31.03 -1.94
CA ALA A 150 4.57 31.30 -2.86
C ALA A 150 5.74 30.32 -2.60
N ALA A 151 6.46 29.93 -3.66
CA ALA A 151 7.53 28.92 -3.56
C ALA A 151 8.64 29.31 -2.57
N ASP A 152 8.95 30.61 -2.51
CA ASP A 152 9.95 31.26 -1.66
C ASP A 152 9.41 31.73 -0.29
N ALA A 153 8.13 31.45 0.02
CA ALA A 153 7.58 31.78 1.32
C ALA A 153 8.31 31.03 2.45
N GLU A 154 8.61 31.74 3.54
CA GLU A 154 9.14 31.16 4.78
C GLU A 154 8.14 30.19 5.42
N GLU A 155 6.86 30.52 5.31
CA GLU A 155 5.76 29.69 5.77
C GLU A 155 5.52 28.54 4.79
N LYS A 156 5.52 27.29 5.30
CA LYS A 156 5.20 26.09 4.53
C LYS A 156 3.90 25.52 5.06
N TYR A 157 3.02 25.05 4.18
CA TYR A 157 1.64 24.66 4.55
C TYR A 157 1.31 23.20 4.24
N PHE A 158 1.94 22.65 3.21
CA PHE A 158 1.80 21.26 2.82
C PHE A 158 3.15 20.71 2.33
N LEU A 159 3.31 19.40 2.44
CA LEU A 159 4.33 18.65 1.73
C LEU A 159 3.71 18.11 0.43
N LEU A 160 4.31 18.41 -0.71
CA LEU A 160 3.88 17.93 -2.02
C LEU A 160 4.84 16.86 -2.54
N ASN A 161 4.26 15.74 -3.00
CA ASN A 161 4.94 14.74 -3.82
C ASN A 161 4.11 14.44 -5.08
N ASN A 162 4.77 14.06 -6.17
CA ASN A 162 4.12 13.78 -7.44
C ASN A 162 4.54 12.39 -7.92
N PHE A 163 3.55 11.53 -8.16
CA PHE A 163 3.78 10.16 -8.64
C PHE A 163 3.13 9.99 -10.00
N LYS A 164 3.73 9.15 -10.84
CA LYS A 164 3.18 8.73 -12.13
C LYS A 164 3.06 7.22 -12.19
N PHE A 165 2.10 6.77 -12.99
CA PHE A 165 1.71 5.38 -13.11
C PHE A 165 1.68 4.93 -14.56
N ARG A 166 2.01 3.68 -14.80
CA ARG A 166 1.76 3.00 -16.07
C ARG A 166 1.51 1.53 -15.83
N THR A 167 1.02 0.82 -16.85
CA THR A 167 1.05 -0.64 -16.83
C THR A 167 2.29 -1.14 -17.57
N THR A 168 2.88 -2.24 -17.11
CA THR A 168 4.05 -2.87 -17.76
C THR A 168 3.65 -3.94 -18.79
N VAL A 169 2.37 -4.32 -18.79
CA VAL A 169 1.83 -5.41 -19.62
C VAL A 169 0.87 -4.84 -20.65
N SER A 170 1.16 -5.09 -21.92
CA SER A 170 0.27 -4.71 -23.03
C SER A 170 -1.01 -5.54 -23.00
N GLY A 171 -2.15 -4.93 -23.34
CA GLY A 171 -3.44 -5.61 -23.45
C GLY A 171 -4.16 -5.83 -22.12
N VAL A 172 -3.60 -5.36 -21.00
CA VAL A 172 -4.29 -5.35 -19.72
C VAL A 172 -4.93 -3.98 -19.52
N GLU A 173 -6.25 -3.99 -19.37
CA GLU A 173 -7.06 -2.80 -19.09
C GLU A 173 -7.19 -2.63 -17.57
N THR A 174 -7.00 -1.39 -17.10
CA THR A 174 -7.36 -0.98 -15.74
C THR A 174 -8.67 -0.21 -15.79
N ASP A 175 -9.39 -0.22 -14.67
CA ASP A 175 -10.36 0.81 -14.36
C ASP A 175 -9.98 1.46 -13.03
N LYS A 176 -10.27 2.75 -12.89
CA LYS A 176 -10.15 3.55 -11.65
C LYS A 176 -8.86 3.29 -10.86
N LEU A 177 -7.81 4.07 -11.10
CA LEU A 177 -6.74 4.19 -10.10
C LEU A 177 -7.25 4.98 -8.89
N TYR A 178 -7.09 4.45 -7.69
CA TYR A 178 -7.42 5.11 -6.43
C TYR A 178 -6.38 4.80 -5.35
N ALA A 179 -6.28 5.68 -4.36
CA ALA A 179 -5.58 5.35 -3.11
C ALA A 179 -6.48 4.48 -2.23
N SER A 180 -6.00 3.29 -1.87
CA SER A 180 -6.76 2.29 -1.13
C SER A 180 -6.48 2.34 0.37
N THR A 181 -5.22 2.55 0.75
CA THR A 181 -4.76 2.55 2.14
C THR A 181 -3.78 3.69 2.40
N VAL A 182 -3.84 4.23 3.61
CA VAL A 182 -2.82 5.11 4.17
C VAL A 182 -2.37 4.53 5.50
N ASP A 183 -1.11 4.14 5.59
CA ASP A 183 -0.48 3.64 6.82
C ASP A 183 0.51 4.66 7.36
N LEU A 184 0.43 4.97 8.65
CA LEU A 184 1.33 5.93 9.30
C LEU A 184 2.41 5.20 10.09
N THR A 185 3.69 5.55 9.86
CA THR A 185 4.83 4.83 10.46
C THR A 185 5.06 5.17 11.93
N ASN A 186 4.63 6.36 12.37
CA ASN A 186 4.59 6.68 13.79
C ASN A 186 3.20 6.28 14.29
N ASN A 187 3.16 5.36 15.26
CA ASN A 187 1.96 5.12 16.06
C ASN A 187 1.56 6.47 16.65
N VAL A 188 0.67 7.18 15.97
CA VAL A 188 0.01 8.39 16.44
C VAL A 188 -0.51 8.04 17.82
N THR A 189 0.20 8.48 18.86
CA THR A 189 -0.14 8.15 20.24
C THR A 189 -1.29 9.05 20.66
N LYS A 190 -2.43 8.99 19.96
CA LYS A 190 -3.67 9.74 20.22
C LYS A 190 -3.43 11.13 20.83
N ASN A 191 -2.67 11.94 20.13
CA ASN A 191 -2.53 13.36 20.44
C ASN A 191 -3.37 14.13 19.43
N ALA A 192 -4.04 15.19 19.88
CA ALA A 192 -5.01 15.93 19.08
C ALA A 192 -4.44 16.52 17.76
N MET A 193 -3.11 16.68 17.64
CA MET A 193 -2.48 17.23 16.43
C MET A 193 -2.29 16.23 15.29
N ASP A 194 -2.01 14.96 15.61
CA ASP A 194 -1.82 13.93 14.59
C ASP A 194 -3.16 13.61 13.90
N GLU A 195 -4.27 13.77 14.64
CA GLU A 195 -5.63 13.65 14.11
C GLU A 195 -5.98 14.73 13.09
N ALA A 196 -5.32 15.89 13.15
CA ALA A 196 -5.50 16.98 12.18
C ALA A 196 -4.79 16.71 10.85
N VAL A 197 -3.97 15.66 10.73
CA VAL A 197 -3.30 15.33 9.47
C VAL A 197 -4.30 14.88 8.41
N ARG A 198 -4.08 15.36 7.19
CA ARG A 198 -4.84 14.99 6.01
C ARG A 198 -3.88 14.60 4.89
N VAL A 199 -4.27 13.58 4.13
CA VAL A 199 -3.62 13.21 2.87
C VAL A 199 -4.60 13.52 1.76
N LEU A 200 -4.33 14.57 0.98
CA LEU A 200 -5.09 14.90 -0.23
C LEU A 200 -4.34 14.37 -1.44
N ILE A 201 -5.01 13.56 -2.25
CA ILE A 201 -4.49 13.07 -3.53
C ILE A 201 -5.36 13.62 -4.65
N ILE A 202 -4.74 14.23 -5.66
CA ILE A 202 -5.40 14.81 -6.83
C ILE A 202 -4.85 14.12 -8.06
N GLY A 203 -5.72 13.49 -8.84
CA GLY A 203 -5.42 13.02 -10.19
C GLY A 203 -6.23 13.79 -11.24
N ALA A 204 -6.03 13.45 -12.51
CA ALA A 204 -6.72 14.12 -13.62
C ALA A 204 -8.24 13.94 -13.62
N ASN A 205 -8.77 12.87 -13.01
CA ASN A 205 -10.20 12.55 -13.04
C ASN A 205 -10.93 12.77 -11.71
N GLY A 206 -10.20 13.02 -10.62
CA GLY A 206 -10.81 13.18 -9.31
C GLY A 206 -9.80 13.35 -8.20
N SER A 207 -10.31 13.54 -6.98
CA SER A 207 -9.50 13.71 -5.78
C SER A 207 -10.02 12.86 -4.62
N GLN A 208 -9.11 12.49 -3.71
CA GLN A 208 -9.42 11.80 -2.46
C GLN A 208 -8.77 12.52 -1.29
N ILE A 209 -9.47 12.64 -0.17
CA ILE A 209 -8.89 13.10 1.10
C ILE A 209 -9.03 11.98 2.12
N TYR A 210 -7.90 11.54 2.68
CA TYR A 210 -7.89 10.69 3.86
C TYR A 210 -7.76 11.56 5.12
N ASN A 211 -8.71 11.41 6.04
CA ASN A 211 -8.67 12.01 7.36
C ASN A 211 -8.00 11.04 8.33
N VAL A 212 -6.79 11.38 8.80
CA VAL A 212 -6.02 10.52 9.71
C VAL A 212 -6.74 10.28 11.04
N GLY A 213 -7.33 11.31 11.63
CA GLY A 213 -8.01 11.20 12.92
C GLY A 213 -9.23 10.28 12.90
N THR A 214 -10.05 10.38 11.86
CA THR A 214 -11.28 9.55 11.71
C THR A 214 -11.07 8.28 10.91
N GLN A 215 -9.94 8.17 10.21
CA GLN A 215 -9.62 7.08 9.28
C GLN A 215 -10.64 6.92 8.14
N GLN A 216 -11.25 8.04 7.71
CA GLN A 216 -12.26 8.06 6.67
C GLN A 216 -11.74 8.71 5.39
N TRP A 217 -12.23 8.21 4.26
CA TRP A 217 -12.01 8.79 2.94
C TRP A 217 -13.16 9.71 2.54
N SER A 218 -12.82 10.86 1.97
CA SER A 218 -13.74 11.72 1.21
C SER A 218 -13.34 11.70 -0.26
N TYR A 219 -14.33 11.76 -1.15
CA TYR A 219 -14.16 11.61 -2.59
C TYR A 219 -14.70 12.83 -3.31
N PHE A 220 -14.01 13.23 -4.38
CA PHE A 220 -14.35 14.40 -5.16
C PHE A 220 -14.19 14.11 -6.65
N ASP A 221 -15.08 14.68 -7.47
CA ASP A 221 -14.92 14.65 -8.92
C ASP A 221 -13.77 15.57 -9.40
N LYS A 222 -13.52 15.57 -10.72
CA LYS A 222 -12.48 16.39 -11.36
C LYS A 222 -12.60 17.90 -11.12
N ASP A 223 -13.80 18.39 -10.77
CA ASP A 223 -14.07 19.82 -10.52
C ASP A 223 -14.04 20.13 -9.01
N GLY A 224 -13.71 19.14 -8.18
CA GLY A 224 -13.63 19.26 -6.73
C GLY A 224 -14.97 19.19 -6.02
N LYS A 225 -16.03 18.74 -6.69
CA LYS A 225 -17.33 18.55 -6.03
C LYS A 225 -17.34 17.26 -5.24
N SER A 226 -17.86 17.30 -4.01
CA SER A 226 -17.99 16.10 -3.19
C SER A 226 -18.89 15.06 -3.86
N VAL A 227 -18.43 13.81 -3.87
CA VAL A 227 -19.18 12.66 -4.39
C VAL A 227 -19.16 11.50 -3.40
N ALA A 228 -20.17 10.64 -3.49
CA ALA A 228 -20.14 9.36 -2.78
C ALA A 228 -19.07 8.45 -3.40
N LYS A 229 -18.52 7.53 -2.58
CA LYS A 229 -17.52 6.54 -3.02
C LYS A 229 -17.92 5.79 -4.29
N ASP A 230 -19.17 5.33 -4.36
CA ASP A 230 -19.66 4.54 -5.49
C ASP A 230 -19.71 5.35 -6.81
N ASN A 231 -19.76 6.68 -6.72
CA ASN A 231 -19.74 7.60 -7.85
C ASN A 231 -18.33 8.12 -8.15
N PHE A 232 -17.31 7.71 -7.39
CA PHE A 232 -15.93 8.09 -7.66
C PHE A 232 -15.40 7.34 -8.88
N GLU A 233 -14.93 8.09 -9.88
CA GLU A 233 -14.40 7.57 -11.14
C GLU A 233 -12.89 7.31 -11.11
N GLY A 234 -12.27 7.35 -9.93
CA GLY A 234 -10.83 7.23 -9.76
C GLY A 234 -10.09 8.56 -9.88
N LEU A 235 -8.87 8.58 -9.37
CA LEU A 235 -7.88 9.64 -9.58
C LEU A 235 -7.45 9.69 -11.05
N ILE A 236 -7.30 8.51 -11.65
CA ILE A 236 -7.03 8.29 -13.07
C ILE A 236 -8.03 7.24 -13.54
N THR A 237 -8.79 7.52 -14.61
CA THR A 237 -9.82 6.61 -15.10
C THR A 237 -9.22 5.29 -15.60
N LYS A 238 -8.10 5.37 -16.33
CA LYS A 238 -7.36 4.21 -16.83
C LYS A 238 -5.87 4.50 -16.79
N VAL A 239 -5.11 3.59 -16.19
CA VAL A 239 -3.66 3.53 -16.29
C VAL A 239 -3.27 2.86 -17.60
N VAL A 240 -2.44 3.54 -18.39
CA VAL A 240 -2.11 3.20 -19.77
C VAL A 240 -0.78 2.45 -19.85
N TYR A 241 -0.72 1.46 -20.72
CA TYR A 241 0.51 0.73 -21.03
C TYR A 241 1.60 1.63 -21.60
N GLY A 242 2.80 1.55 -21.03
CA GLY A 242 3.99 2.25 -21.55
C GLY A 242 3.90 3.79 -21.54
N ALA A 243 2.99 4.37 -20.77
CA ALA A 243 2.90 5.83 -20.65
C ALA A 243 4.08 6.36 -19.83
N ASP A 244 4.90 7.23 -20.41
CA ASP A 244 6.11 7.71 -19.73
C ASP A 244 5.94 9.06 -19.02
N ASN A 245 5.32 10.05 -19.67
CA ASN A 245 5.18 11.42 -19.12
C ASN A 245 3.86 12.05 -19.59
N SER A 246 2.74 11.53 -19.09
CA SER A 246 1.42 12.13 -19.30
C SER A 246 0.91 12.71 -17.99
N GLU A 247 0.47 13.97 -17.99
CA GLU A 247 -0.16 14.59 -16.82
C GLU A 247 -1.39 13.79 -16.37
N ASN A 248 -2.11 13.17 -17.31
CA ASN A 248 -3.25 12.29 -17.07
C ASN A 248 -2.87 10.93 -16.47
N GLN A 249 -1.58 10.65 -16.30
CA GLN A 249 -1.04 9.42 -15.70
C GLN A 249 -0.29 9.73 -14.40
N SER A 250 -0.52 10.92 -13.83
CA SER A 250 0.11 11.36 -12.59
C SER A 250 -0.90 11.79 -11.54
N VAL A 251 -0.47 11.74 -10.29
CA VAL A 251 -1.20 12.26 -9.14
C VAL A 251 -0.30 13.15 -8.30
N LYS A 252 -0.88 14.20 -7.75
CA LYS A 252 -0.27 15.06 -6.72
C LYS A 252 -0.74 14.58 -5.36
N VAL A 253 0.19 14.43 -4.43
CA VAL A 253 -0.08 14.01 -3.05
C VAL A 253 0.35 15.12 -2.11
N PHE A 254 -0.60 15.64 -1.35
CA PHE A 254 -0.42 16.68 -0.34
C PHE A 254 -0.59 16.06 1.05
N LEU A 255 0.42 16.25 1.90
CA LEU A 255 0.30 16.01 3.34
C LEU A 255 0.23 17.36 4.04
N TYR A 256 -0.85 17.61 4.79
CA TYR A 256 -1.09 18.89 5.46
C TYR A 256 -1.82 18.71 6.79
N TYR A 257 -1.78 19.74 7.62
CA TYR A 257 -2.59 19.82 8.85
C TYR A 257 -3.86 20.60 8.57
N GLU A 258 -5.02 20.03 8.86
CA GLU A 258 -6.33 20.60 8.60
C GLU A 258 -6.57 21.88 9.39
N GLY A 259 -6.53 23.03 8.72
CA GLY A 259 -6.64 24.38 9.29
C GLY A 259 -7.97 24.64 10.02
N ALA A 260 -9.00 23.86 9.74
CA ALA A 260 -10.28 23.91 10.43
C ALA A 260 -10.33 23.10 11.74
N ASP A 261 -9.32 22.26 12.00
CA ASP A 261 -9.37 21.25 13.05
C ASP A 261 -9.42 21.89 14.44
N ALA A 262 -10.33 21.41 15.29
CA ALA A 262 -10.57 21.95 16.62
C ALA A 262 -9.37 21.81 17.56
N ALA A 263 -8.40 20.94 17.23
CA ALA A 263 -7.18 20.73 17.99
C ALA A 263 -6.07 21.76 17.74
N LEU A 264 -6.22 22.64 16.72
CA LEU A 264 -5.23 23.66 16.37
C LEU A 264 -5.25 24.86 17.32
N TYR A 265 -4.59 24.71 18.48
CA TYR A 265 -4.31 25.81 19.39
C TYR A 265 -2.85 25.80 19.86
N THR A 266 -2.37 26.98 20.26
CA THR A 266 -0.95 27.30 20.48
C THR A 266 -0.20 26.35 21.43
N THR A 267 -0.90 25.73 22.37
CA THR A 267 -0.31 24.79 23.34
C THR A 267 0.12 23.48 22.68
N ASN A 268 -0.54 23.04 21.61
CA ASN A 268 -0.26 21.77 20.94
C ASN A 268 0.74 21.90 19.77
N LEU A 269 1.00 23.12 19.28
CA LEU A 269 1.94 23.34 18.16
C LEU A 269 3.38 22.94 18.49
N ASN A 270 3.75 22.93 19.77
CA ASN A 270 5.09 22.54 20.21
C ASN A 270 5.26 21.03 20.41
N THR A 271 4.18 20.24 20.31
CA THR A 271 4.20 18.77 20.50
C THR A 271 4.17 18.01 19.18
N MET A 272 4.30 18.70 18.03
CA MET A 272 4.26 18.09 16.70
C MET A 272 5.43 17.11 16.54
N GLN A 273 5.09 15.85 16.23
CA GLN A 273 6.05 14.88 15.73
C GLN A 273 5.92 14.77 14.22
N GLY A 274 7.00 14.45 13.53
CA GLY A 274 6.93 14.19 12.09
C GLY A 274 5.98 13.03 11.84
N VAL A 275 5.10 13.15 10.84
CA VAL A 275 4.23 12.06 10.39
C VAL A 275 4.72 11.57 9.04
N THR A 276 4.93 10.27 8.92
CA THR A 276 5.23 9.61 7.65
C THR A 276 3.99 8.88 7.20
N ALA A 277 3.46 9.24 6.02
CA ALA A 277 2.33 8.57 5.40
C ALA A 277 2.81 7.65 4.27
N ASN A 278 2.49 6.37 4.37
CA ASN A 278 2.71 5.36 3.34
C ASN A 278 1.37 5.13 2.64
N ILE A 279 1.32 5.31 1.33
CA ILE A 279 0.07 5.28 0.56
C ILE A 279 0.13 4.10 -0.40
N THR A 280 -0.90 3.27 -0.35
CA THR A 280 -1.09 2.19 -1.32
C THR A 280 -2.06 2.65 -2.39
N PHE A 281 -1.64 2.52 -3.65
CA PHE A 281 -2.49 2.77 -4.82
C PHE A 281 -2.98 1.44 -5.38
N SER A 282 -4.19 1.44 -5.91
CA SER A 282 -4.85 0.26 -6.45
C SER A 282 -5.67 0.64 -7.68
N VAL A 283 -5.89 -0.35 -8.54
CA VAL A 283 -6.74 -0.26 -9.73
C VAL A 283 -7.79 -1.35 -9.62
N ASP A 284 -8.99 -1.09 -10.12
CA ASP A 284 -9.98 -2.15 -10.34
C ASP A 284 -9.55 -2.93 -11.60
N PRO A 285 -9.26 -4.24 -11.48
CA PRO A 285 -8.92 -5.03 -12.65
C PRO A 285 -10.19 -5.28 -13.46
N THR A 286 -10.28 -4.69 -14.66
CA THR A 286 -11.16 -5.25 -15.69
C THR A 286 -10.46 -6.50 -16.20
N ALA A 287 -11.10 -7.66 -16.06
CA ALA A 287 -10.54 -8.98 -16.37
C ALA A 287 -9.60 -8.99 -17.59
N PHE A 288 -8.54 -9.81 -17.55
CA PHE A 288 -7.76 -10.15 -18.73
C PHE A 288 -8.73 -10.43 -19.88
N GLY A 289 -8.63 -9.66 -20.97
CA GLY A 289 -9.48 -9.85 -22.14
C GLY A 289 -9.52 -11.34 -22.48
N ALA A 290 -10.74 -11.88 -22.57
CA ALA A 290 -10.98 -13.28 -22.93
C ALA A 290 -10.34 -13.64 -24.28
#